data_AF-A0A4Q5QBX1-F1
#
_entry.id   AF-A0A4Q5QBX1-F1
#
_cell.length_a   1.000
_cell.length_b   1.000
_cell.length_c   1.000
_cell.angle_alpha   90.00
_cell.angle_beta   90.00
_cell.angle_gamma   90.00
#
_symmetry.space_group_name_H-M   'P 1'
#
loop_
_entity.id
_entity.type
_entity.pdbx_description
1 polymer ?
#
loop_
_entity_poly.entity_id
_entity_poly.type
_entity_poly.pdbx_seq_one_letter_code
_entity_poly.pdbx_strand_id
1 'polypeptide(L)' 'MLTIAPRLDVMNRLGRALADPTRSRILLRLLGGPGYPARLADELELTRTNVSNHLACLRGCG' A
#
# COMPACT_ATOMS: atom_id res chain seq x y z
N MET A 1 -21.09 -18.66 4.49
CA MET A 1 -19.92 -19.15 5.28
C MET A 1 -18.68 -18.93 4.42
N LEU A 2 -17.88 -17.89 4.70
CA LEU A 2 -16.62 -17.69 3.97
C LEU A 2 -15.65 -18.80 4.37
N THR A 3 -15.38 -19.72 3.44
CA THR A 3 -14.41 -20.81 3.60
C THR A 3 -13.01 -20.26 3.84
N ILE A 4 -12.07 -21.09 4.28
CA ILE A 4 -10.69 -20.65 4.61
C ILE A 4 -9.97 -20.05 3.39
N ALA A 5 -10.29 -20.50 2.17
CA ALA A 5 -9.66 -20.05 0.92
C ALA A 5 -9.72 -18.51 0.68
N PRO A 6 -10.88 -17.83 0.76
CA PRO A 6 -10.93 -16.37 0.62
C PRO A 6 -10.20 -15.62 1.74
N ARG A 7 -10.10 -16.18 2.96
CA ARG A 7 -9.28 -15.57 4.03
C ARG A 7 -7.79 -15.67 3.73
N LEU A 8 -7.33 -16.80 3.19
CA LEU A 8 -5.93 -17.00 2.78
C LEU A 8 -5.53 -16.05 1.64
N ASP A 9 -6.41 -15.81 0.66
CA ASP A 9 -6.14 -14.86 -0.42
C ASP A 9 -5.92 -13.44 0.10
N VAL A 10 -6.75 -12.98 1.05
CA VAL A 10 -6.55 -11.67 1.70
C VAL A 10 -5.20 -11.60 2.43
N MET A 11 -4.82 -12.66 3.16
CA MET A 11 -3.51 -12.71 3.84
C MET A 11 -2.34 -12.67 2.86
N ASN A 12 -2.45 -13.35 1.72
CA ASN A 12 -1.41 -13.30 0.68
C ASN A 12 -1.28 -11.91 0.05
N ARG A 13 -2.40 -11.24 -0.22
CA ARG A 13 -2.40 -9.87 -0.75
C ARG A 13 -1.81 -8.86 0.23
N LEU A 14 -2.18 -8.96 1.50
CA LEU A 14 -1.64 -8.12 2.57
C LEU A 14 -0.14 -8.37 2.76
N GLY A 15 0.28 -9.63 2.83
CA GLY A 15 1.69 -10.01 2.93
C GLY A 15 2.51 -9.47 1.76
N ARG A 16 2.01 -9.61 0.53
CA ARG A 16 2.65 -9.02 -0.65
C ARG A 16 2.72 -7.50 -0.56
N ALA A 17 1.69 -6.82 -0.07
CA ALA A 17 1.69 -5.39 0.10
C ALA A 17 2.82 -4.93 1.06
N LEU A 18 2.92 -5.57 2.22
CA LEU A 18 3.86 -5.22 3.30
C LEU A 18 5.32 -5.63 3.03
N ALA A 19 5.54 -6.65 2.19
CA ALA A 19 6.89 -7.10 1.83
C ALA A 19 7.69 -6.08 1.00
N ASP A 20 7.04 -5.05 0.47
CA ASP A 20 7.70 -3.98 -0.29
C ASP A 20 8.00 -2.78 0.62
N PRO A 21 9.28 -2.38 0.72
CA PRO A 21 9.68 -1.33 1.65
C PRO A 21 9.08 0.04 1.29
N THR A 22 8.80 0.30 0.01
CA THR A 22 8.18 1.56 -0.42
C THR A 22 6.70 1.61 -0.04
N ARG A 23 5.96 0.53 -0.26
CA ARG A 23 4.56 0.42 0.18
C ARG A 23 4.43 0.53 1.70
N SER A 24 5.33 -0.11 2.45
CA SER A 24 5.35 0.00 3.91
C SER A 24 5.62 1.43 4.39
N ARG A 25 6.57 2.16 3.76
CA ARG A 25 6.80 3.58 4.05
C ARG A 25 5.56 4.45 3.77
N ILE A 26 4.88 4.23 2.64
CA ILE A 26 3.64 4.93 2.29
C ILE A 26 2.56 4.66 3.34
N LEU A 27 2.34 3.40 3.72
CA LEU A 27 1.35 3.05 4.74
C LEU A 27 1.66 3.68 6.09
N LEU A 28 2.92 3.60 6.55
CA LEU A 28 3.35 4.23 7.80
C LEU A 28 3.11 5.74 7.79
N ARG A 29 3.36 6.41 6.65
CA ARG A 29 3.08 7.84 6.53
C ARG A 29 1.58 8.15 6.64
N LEU A 30 0.74 7.32 6.02
CA LEU A 30 -0.72 7.46 6.03
C LEU A 30 -1.36 7.13 7.38
N LEU A 31 -0.69 6.38 8.27
CA LEU A 31 -1.14 6.21 9.66
C LEU A 31 -1.23 7.52 10.43
N GLY A 32 -0.38 8.51 10.08
CA GLY A 32 -0.43 9.86 10.65
C GLY A 32 -1.55 10.75 10.09
N GLY A 33 -2.31 10.27 9.10
CA GLY A 33 -3.40 11.00 8.46
C GLY A 33 -3.37 10.92 6.93
N PRO A 34 -4.43 11.42 6.25
CA PRO A 34 -4.53 11.38 4.79
C PRO A 34 -3.40 12.17 4.13
N GLY A 35 -2.91 11.66 2.99
CA GLY A 35 -1.81 12.25 2.23
C GLY A 35 -2.13 12.39 0.74
N TYR A 36 -1.76 13.52 0.16
CA TYR A 36 -1.85 13.72 -1.29
C TYR A 36 -0.65 13.05 -2.00
N PRO A 37 -0.84 12.37 -3.15
CA PRO A 37 0.24 11.66 -3.85
C PRO A 37 1.47 12.52 -4.18
N ALA A 38 1.27 13.79 -4.54
CA ALA A 38 2.37 14.71 -4.80
C ALA A 38 3.22 14.96 -3.54
N ARG A 39 2.57 15.21 -2.40
CA ARG A 39 3.25 15.39 -1.11
C ARG A 39 3.96 14.11 -0.66
N LEU A 40 3.34 12.95 -0.85
CA LEU A 40 3.99 11.66 -0.53
C LEU A 40 5.23 11.42 -1.40
N ALA A 41 5.21 11.84 -2.66
CA ALA A 41 6.36 11.74 -3.54
C ALA A 41 7.52 12.60 -3.04
N ASP A 42 7.23 13.84 -2.64
CA ASP A 42 8.22 14.76 -2.09
C ASP A 42 8.76 14.27 -0.73
N GLU A 43 7.89 13.86 0.20
CA GLU A 43 8.27 13.41 1.56
C GLU A 43 9.03 12.08 1.59
N LEU A 44 8.76 11.17 0.65
CA LEU A 44 9.36 9.84 0.61
C LEU A 44 10.51 9.72 -0.40
N GLU A 45 10.86 10.83 -1.06
CA GLU A 45 11.87 10.90 -2.12
C GLU A 45 11.58 9.91 -3.27
N LEU A 46 10.34 9.91 -3.73
CA LEU A 46 9.84 9.05 -4.80
C LEU A 46 9.32 9.89 -5.95
N THR A 47 9.15 9.27 -7.12
CA THR A 47 8.42 9.93 -8.22
C THR A 47 6.92 9.84 -8.00
N ARG A 48 6.16 10.83 -8.48
CA ARG A 48 4.68 10.82 -8.43
C ARG A 48 4.08 9.58 -9.10
N THR A 49 4.67 9.13 -10.20
CA THR A 49 4.29 7.89 -10.89
C THR A 49 4.53 6.67 -10.01
N ASN A 50 5.69 6.58 -9.36
CA ASN A 50 6.01 5.48 -8.45
C ASN A 50 5.03 5.43 -7.27
N VAL A 51 4.75 6.57 -6.62
CA VAL A 51 3.74 6.67 -5.54
C VAL A 51 2.36 6.24 -6.04
N SER A 52 1.93 6.71 -7.21
CA SER A 52 0.62 6.36 -7.76
C SER A 52 0.48 4.86 -8.02
N ASN A 53 1.52 4.24 -8.57
CA ASN A 53 1.56 2.78 -8.80
C ASN A 53 1.48 2.00 -7.48
N HIS A 54 2.22 2.44 -6.46
CA HIS A 54 2.17 1.82 -5.13
C HIS A 54 0.79 1.98 -4.46
N LEU A 55 0.16 3.15 -4.56
CA LEU A 55 -1.20 3.39 -4.05
C LEU A 55 -2.25 2.54 -4.78
N ALA A 56 -2.11 2.37 -6.10
CA ALA A 56 -2.98 1.48 -6.87
C ALA A 56 -2.84 0.02 -6.43
N CYS A 57 -1.60 -0.44 -6.21
CA CYS A 57 -1.32 -1.77 -5.66
C CYS A 57 -1.95 -1.95 -4.27
N LEU A 58 -1.76 -0.96 -3.38
CA LEU A 58 -2.31 -0.99 -2.02
C LEU A 58 -3.84 -1.07 -2.03
N ARG A 59 -4.52 -0.29 -2.87
CA ARG A 59 -5.98 -0.34 -3.04
C ARG A 59 -6.47 -1.69 -3.55
N GLY A 60 -5.69 -2.38 -4.39
CA GLY A 60 -6.05 -3.71 -4.90
C GLY A 60 -5.86 -4.85 -3.89
N CYS A 61 -5.14 -4.59 -2.78
CA CYS A 61 -4.85 -5.61 -1.76
C CYS A 61 -6.00 -5.81 -0.76
N GLY A 62 -6.93 -4.86 -0.64
CA GLY A 62 -8.07 -4.91 0.29
C GLY A 62 -8.55 -3.53 0.67
#